data_AF-A0A2G6Q5B0-F1
#
_entry.id   AF-A0A2G6Q5B0-F1
#
_cell.length_a   1.000
_cell.length_b   1.000
_cell.length_c   1.000
_cell.angle_alpha   90.00
_cell.angle_beta   90.00
_cell.angle_gamma   90.00
#
_symmetry.space_group_name_H-M   'P 1'
#
loop_
_entity.id
_entity.type
_entity.pdbx_description
1 polymer ?
#
loop_
_entity_poly.entity_id
_entity_poly.type
_entity_poly.pdbx_seq_one_letter_code
_entity_poly.pdbx_strand_id
1 'polypeptide(L)'
;METFKQRLPLFTTIGLISGFILSFGFGLVNYIKLLYYAFEPPSYPIEITYVPLILMFFSLLLGEFSFRFYSRIPALHVKNGKLIILIASHIAVDIQFLWFATAPIHAKVIPYLTDKSKHVNFGEYEAIGHVLTGNFHTLTMIFVFLPTVFMILFTLWYSGHIVRYREEILKWVQKYEYKNHKLQKWFNSQEEQIYPDVEIGPHIEHKEMVRIKGKDRTLNGIIIGPIGSGKTSSLIIPMINQDLHWMVRFINKFETAYKKNDYDTEEVKGTFLNGITVIEPSNDLCQKVFKLVQAHKIPESSVYYIDPTNPDTKNINILRGPVDKVAEVFAMVIQGLSESNNAFFEQAQRNHLKQHIYLLKLHNPQKDVTFDDLIEMYDDVERVHRMHKLLKVQVEKLYDFVQSGAASRDQKNEYKIIKGIDEWFDNTIREKMDNQGEPATYKTGKYRGQPMHYDREEEYVKGLRNILKDLASNVLIRRVLFGKSDFDFDVHLEQGGILLVNTAKGELADLSNVLGKFILLSMQNAVFRREPNVSPYHHIIVDEFPDFIVRPFKEFPAQSRKYKVILT
;
A
#
# COMPACT_ATOMS: atom_id res chain seq x y z
N MET A 1 26.56 10.11 2.69
CA MET A 1 25.88 11.24 2.01
C MET A 1 24.36 11.19 2.17
N GLU A 2 23.72 10.01 2.10
CA GLU A 2 22.27 9.83 2.36
C GLU A 2 21.85 10.21 3.79
N THR A 3 22.61 9.81 4.80
CA THR A 3 22.32 10.12 6.21
C THR A 3 22.31 11.62 6.53
N PHE A 4 23.15 12.41 5.85
CA PHE A 4 23.16 13.86 6.00
C PHE A 4 21.92 14.50 5.36
N LYS A 5 21.53 14.06 4.16
CA LYS A 5 20.31 14.54 3.49
C LYS A 5 19.05 14.22 4.30
N GLN A 6 18.98 13.04 4.91
CA GLN A 6 17.86 12.65 5.78
C GLN A 6 17.75 13.52 7.04
N ARG A 7 18.89 13.94 7.61
CA ARG A 7 18.93 14.78 8.82
C ARG A 7 18.86 16.29 8.53
N LEU A 8 18.94 16.71 7.28
CA LEU A 8 18.95 18.13 6.91
C LEU A 8 17.69 18.90 7.38
N PRO A 9 16.46 18.35 7.26
CA PRO A 9 15.27 19.02 7.79
C PRO A 9 15.28 19.17 9.31
N LEU A 10 15.79 18.16 10.01
CA LEU A 10 15.99 18.20 11.45
C LEU A 10 16.98 19.30 11.85
N PHE A 11 18.18 19.32 11.26
CA PHE A 11 19.20 20.32 11.58
C PHE A 11 18.77 21.75 11.24
N THR A 12 18.06 21.93 10.12
CA THR A 12 17.52 23.24 9.74
C THR A 12 16.50 23.72 10.77
N THR A 13 15.62 22.83 11.22
CA THR A 13 14.60 23.17 12.23
C THR A 13 15.24 23.47 13.59
N ILE A 14 16.26 22.71 13.99
CA ILE A 14 17.06 23.02 15.19
C ILE A 14 17.73 24.39 15.03
N GLY A 15 18.35 24.68 13.88
CA GLY A 15 18.98 25.97 13.61
C GLY A 15 18.00 27.15 13.72
N LEU A 16 16.78 27.01 13.19
CA LEU A 16 15.72 28.00 13.31
C LEU A 16 15.33 28.23 14.78
N ILE A 17 15.11 27.14 15.54
CA ILE A 17 14.75 27.21 16.96
C ILE A 17 15.90 27.81 17.79
N SER A 18 17.15 27.44 17.53
CA SER A 18 18.32 27.98 18.21
C SER A 18 18.52 29.46 17.91
N GLY A 19 18.42 29.87 16.65
CA GLY A 19 18.49 31.29 16.27
C GLY A 19 17.39 32.11 16.94
N PHE A 20 16.19 31.53 17.04
CA PHE A 20 15.06 32.11 17.74
C PHE A 20 15.35 32.30 19.25
N ILE A 21 15.89 31.29 19.93
CA ILE A 21 16.25 31.35 21.35
C ILE A 21 17.38 32.36 21.61
N LEU A 22 18.37 32.44 20.73
CA LEU A 22 19.47 33.41 20.84
C LEU A 22 18.95 34.84 20.72
N SER A 23 18.06 35.10 19.76
CA SER A 23 17.41 36.40 19.62
C SER A 23 16.66 36.78 20.90
N PHE A 24 15.83 35.88 21.42
CA PHE A 24 15.12 36.05 22.70
C PHE A 24 16.09 36.40 23.85
N GLY A 25 17.15 35.62 24.04
CA GLY A 25 18.10 35.82 25.12
C GLY A 25 18.83 37.16 25.01
N PHE A 26 19.22 37.56 23.80
CA PHE A 26 19.87 38.84 23.55
C PHE A 26 18.93 40.03 23.84
N GLY A 27 17.66 39.94 23.43
CA GLY A 27 16.66 40.95 23.76
C GLY A 27 16.42 41.05 25.27
N LEU A 28 16.29 39.91 25.93
CA LEU A 28 16.02 39.84 27.37
C LEU A 28 17.14 40.46 28.19
N VAL A 29 18.40 40.14 27.89
CA VAL A 29 19.56 40.71 28.59
C VAL A 29 19.61 42.22 28.43
N ASN A 30 19.42 42.74 27.22
CA ASN A 30 19.45 44.18 26.97
C ASN A 30 18.26 44.89 27.63
N TYR A 31 17.09 44.29 27.63
CA TYR A 31 15.93 44.85 28.32
C TYR A 31 16.12 44.87 29.84
N ILE A 32 16.64 43.79 30.45
CA ILE A 32 16.97 43.74 31.88
C ILE A 32 18.00 44.82 32.24
N LYS A 33 19.02 45.06 31.40
CA LYS A 33 19.97 46.15 31.60
C LYS A 33 19.29 47.52 31.64
N LEU A 34 18.34 47.78 30.74
CA LEU A 34 17.57 49.02 30.77
C LEU A 34 16.74 49.16 32.05
N LEU A 35 16.10 48.08 32.51
CA LEU A 35 15.37 48.09 33.79
C LEU A 35 16.30 48.36 34.97
N TYR A 36 17.50 47.76 34.99
CA TYR A 36 18.51 48.03 36.00
C TYR A 36 18.97 49.50 35.99
N TYR A 37 19.09 50.10 34.80
CA TYR A 37 19.44 51.52 34.65
C TYR A 37 18.40 52.51 35.17
N ALA A 38 17.20 52.05 35.53
CA ALA A 38 16.25 52.86 36.28
C ALA A 38 16.70 53.12 37.72
N PHE A 39 17.46 52.18 38.30
CA PHE A 39 17.94 52.23 39.68
C PHE A 39 19.38 52.74 39.76
N GLU A 40 20.24 52.30 38.84
CA GLU A 40 21.63 52.71 38.77
C GLU A 40 21.94 53.34 37.41
N PRO A 41 22.23 54.66 37.35
CA PRO A 41 22.46 55.34 36.08
C PRO A 41 23.59 54.69 35.28
N PRO A 42 23.46 54.58 33.95
CA PRO A 42 24.48 53.96 33.12
C PRO A 42 25.77 54.80 33.13
N SER A 43 26.93 54.13 33.15
CA SER A 43 28.24 54.81 33.13
C SER A 43 28.57 55.47 31.79
N TYR A 44 27.79 55.18 30.74
CA TYR A 44 27.94 55.72 29.38
C TYR A 44 26.55 56.02 28.78
N PRO A 45 26.44 56.96 27.83
CA PRO A 45 25.17 57.28 27.19
C PRO A 45 24.65 56.08 26.41
N ILE A 46 23.35 55.81 26.53
CA ILE A 46 22.69 54.74 25.80
C ILE A 46 22.48 55.19 24.35
N GLU A 47 23.02 54.45 23.39
CA GLU A 47 22.81 54.72 21.98
C GLU A 47 21.44 54.21 21.51
N ILE A 48 20.71 55.03 20.75
CA ILE A 48 19.49 54.60 20.07
C ILE A 48 19.90 53.86 18.81
N THR A 49 19.61 52.56 18.76
CA THR A 49 19.87 51.72 17.60
C THR A 49 18.57 51.12 17.06
N TYR A 50 18.57 50.78 15.77
CA TYR A 50 17.47 50.03 15.14
C TYR A 50 17.61 48.51 15.31
N VAL A 51 18.64 48.05 16.01
CA VAL A 51 18.91 46.62 16.28
C VAL A 51 17.70 45.91 16.91
N PRO A 52 17.06 46.40 17.99
CA PRO A 52 15.89 45.73 18.56
C PRO A 52 14.71 45.65 17.59
N LEU A 53 14.52 46.67 16.74
CA LEU A 53 13.47 46.66 15.72
C LEU A 53 13.74 45.57 14.66
N ILE A 54 14.98 45.47 14.17
CA ILE A 54 15.38 44.42 13.21
C ILE A 54 15.22 43.04 13.84
N LEU A 55 15.67 42.86 15.09
CA LEU A 55 15.55 41.60 15.81
C LEU A 55 14.10 41.24 16.14
N MET A 56 13.21 42.22 16.30
CA MET A 56 11.78 41.99 16.45
C MET A 56 11.21 41.30 15.21
N PHE A 57 11.45 41.86 14.01
CA PHE A 57 11.05 41.24 12.74
C PHE A 57 11.71 39.87 12.52
N PHE A 58 13.00 39.76 12.87
CA PHE A 58 13.73 38.50 12.74
C PHE A 58 13.17 37.42 13.69
N SER A 59 12.81 37.78 14.92
CA SER A 59 12.19 36.89 15.90
C SER A 59 10.81 36.42 15.46
N LEU A 60 10.03 37.31 14.85
CA LEU A 60 8.74 36.98 14.26
C LEU A 60 8.90 35.93 13.14
N LEU A 61 9.79 36.20 12.17
CA LEU A 61 10.04 35.29 11.05
C LEU A 61 10.61 33.95 11.53
N LEU A 62 11.62 33.96 12.38
CA LEU A 62 12.21 32.74 12.92
C LEU A 62 11.21 31.94 13.75
N GLY A 63 10.39 32.60 14.56
CA GLY A 63 9.35 31.96 15.35
C GLY A 63 8.27 31.31 14.47
N GLU A 64 7.83 32.01 13.43
CA GLU A 64 6.87 31.48 12.45
C GLU A 64 7.42 30.26 11.69
N PHE A 65 8.65 30.36 11.16
CA PHE A 65 9.29 29.24 10.47
C PHE A 65 9.59 28.08 11.42
N SER A 66 10.00 28.36 12.67
CA SER A 66 10.21 27.33 13.69
C SER A 66 8.93 26.56 13.97
N PHE A 67 7.79 27.24 14.15
CA PHE A 67 6.49 26.60 14.35
C PHE A 67 6.09 25.74 13.14
N ARG A 68 6.17 26.31 11.93
CA ARG A 68 5.82 25.62 10.67
C ARG A 68 6.70 24.38 10.47
N PHE A 69 8.01 24.51 10.60
CA PHE A 69 8.94 23.40 10.33
C PHE A 69 8.83 22.34 11.43
N TYR A 70 8.79 22.73 12.71
CA TYR A 70 8.60 21.80 13.82
C TYR A 70 7.36 20.91 13.62
N SER A 71 6.27 21.44 13.05
CA SER A 71 5.07 20.64 12.77
C SER A 71 5.31 19.45 11.82
N ARG A 72 6.39 19.48 11.03
CA ARG A 72 6.81 18.46 10.05
C ARG A 72 8.04 17.64 10.45
N ILE A 73 8.58 17.83 11.67
CA ILE A 73 9.73 17.06 12.19
C ILE A 73 9.31 16.21 13.39
N PRO A 74 8.86 14.95 13.18
CA PRO A 74 8.42 14.08 14.26
C PRO A 74 9.49 13.84 15.34
N ALA A 75 10.77 13.81 14.96
CA ALA A 75 11.89 13.60 15.87
C ALA A 75 12.02 14.66 16.98
N LEU A 76 11.43 15.85 16.79
CA LEU A 76 11.43 16.92 17.78
C LEU A 76 10.13 16.97 18.61
N HIS A 77 9.13 16.14 18.29
CA HIS A 77 7.81 16.25 18.89
C HIS A 77 7.82 15.89 20.38
N VAL A 78 7.64 16.90 21.23
CA VAL A 78 7.35 16.76 22.65
C VAL A 78 5.90 17.12 22.95
N LYS A 79 5.39 16.65 24.10
CA LYS A 79 4.04 17.00 24.58
C LYS A 79 3.86 18.52 24.59
N ASN A 80 2.82 19.00 23.91
CA ASN A 80 2.51 20.43 23.74
C ASN A 80 3.60 21.27 23.03
N GLY A 81 4.61 20.67 22.40
CA GLY A 81 5.74 21.43 21.86
C GLY A 81 5.37 22.43 20.75
N LYS A 82 4.37 22.10 19.89
CA LYS A 82 3.85 23.06 18.89
C LYS A 82 3.30 24.33 19.57
N LEU A 83 2.57 24.17 20.68
CA LEU A 83 2.02 25.28 21.45
C LEU A 83 3.13 26.07 22.16
N ILE A 84 4.13 25.37 22.73
CA ILE A 84 5.27 26.02 23.38
C ILE A 84 6.04 26.91 22.39
N ILE A 85 6.34 26.39 21.19
CA ILE A 85 7.04 27.17 20.16
C ILE A 85 6.20 28.36 19.71
N LEU A 86 4.89 28.17 19.54
CA LEU A 86 3.98 29.25 19.17
C LEU A 86 3.91 30.34 20.26
N ILE A 87 3.83 29.97 21.54
CA ILE A 87 3.81 30.97 22.63
C ILE A 87 5.16 31.66 22.75
N ALA A 88 6.24 30.88 22.74
CA ALA A 88 7.59 31.42 22.83
C ALA A 88 7.85 32.43 21.71
N SER A 89 7.41 32.16 20.47
CA SER A 89 7.60 33.08 19.34
C SER A 89 6.99 34.45 19.57
N HIS A 90 5.81 34.51 20.20
CA HIS A 90 5.17 35.78 20.55
C HIS A 90 5.94 36.50 21.67
N ILE A 91 6.31 35.77 22.75
CA ILE A 91 7.05 36.37 23.87
C ILE A 91 8.40 36.97 23.42
N ALA A 92 9.09 36.33 22.46
CA ALA A 92 10.34 36.88 21.94
C ALA A 92 10.14 38.21 21.23
N VAL A 93 9.07 38.34 20.44
CA VAL A 93 8.71 39.61 19.77
C VAL A 93 8.41 40.68 20.81
N ASP A 94 7.65 40.33 21.86
CA ASP A 94 7.31 41.23 22.96
C ASP A 94 8.56 41.78 23.67
N ILE A 95 9.56 40.93 23.93
CA ILE A 95 10.81 41.35 24.57
C ILE A 95 11.62 42.30 23.69
N GLN A 96 11.67 42.05 22.37
CA GLN A 96 12.35 42.96 21.45
C GLN A 96 11.64 44.31 21.36
N PHE A 97 10.30 44.30 21.38
CA PHE A 97 9.50 45.52 21.45
C PHE A 97 9.78 46.30 22.73
N LEU A 98 9.84 45.63 23.88
CA LEU A 98 10.16 46.24 25.17
C LEU A 98 11.55 46.90 25.15
N TRP A 99 12.56 46.22 24.61
CA TRP A 99 13.87 46.83 24.42
C TRP A 99 13.79 48.06 23.50
N PHE A 100 13.13 47.94 22.34
CA PHE A 100 12.97 49.03 21.39
C PHE A 100 12.27 50.27 22.00
N ALA A 101 11.22 50.05 22.78
CA ALA A 101 10.42 51.12 23.37
C ALA A 101 11.13 51.80 24.56
N THR A 102 11.86 51.04 25.37
CA THR A 102 12.52 51.57 26.58
C THR A 102 13.86 52.27 26.28
N ALA A 103 14.60 51.87 25.24
CA ALA A 103 15.91 52.48 24.95
C ALA A 103 15.85 54.01 24.68
N PRO A 104 14.92 54.55 23.87
CA PRO A 104 14.77 55.99 23.67
C PRO A 104 14.44 56.78 24.95
N ILE A 105 13.80 56.12 25.93
CA ILE A 105 13.45 56.75 27.20
C ILE A 105 14.73 57.10 27.97
N HIS A 106 15.67 56.16 28.06
CA HIS A 106 17.00 56.42 28.66
C HIS A 106 17.88 57.34 27.83
N ALA A 107 17.84 57.23 26.51
CA ALA A 107 18.74 57.98 25.64
C ALA A 107 18.32 59.44 25.42
N LYS A 108 17.01 59.73 25.41
CA LYS A 108 16.48 61.06 25.08
C LYS A 108 15.55 61.63 26.14
N VAL A 109 14.56 60.87 26.59
CA VAL A 109 13.49 61.40 27.46
C VAL A 109 14.04 61.77 28.84
N ILE A 110 14.74 60.84 29.51
CA ILE A 110 15.31 61.08 30.84
C ILE A 110 16.35 62.22 30.80
N PRO A 111 17.35 62.23 29.89
CA PRO A 111 18.29 63.35 29.79
C PRO A 111 17.62 64.69 29.49
N TYR A 112 16.64 64.73 28.59
CA TYR A 112 15.88 65.95 28.27
C TYR A 112 15.14 66.49 29.50
N LEU A 113 14.41 65.62 30.20
CA LEU A 113 13.68 66.00 31.40
C LEU A 113 14.63 66.42 32.53
N THR A 114 15.81 65.78 32.63
CA THR A 114 16.85 66.10 33.63
C THR A 114 17.52 67.44 33.34
N ASP A 115 17.74 67.76 32.07
CA ASP A 115 18.24 69.06 31.66
C ASP A 115 17.21 70.15 31.93
N LYS A 116 15.96 69.93 31.54
CA LYS A 116 14.87 70.89 31.78
C LYS A 116 14.61 71.15 33.25
N SER A 117 14.68 70.14 34.12
CA SER A 117 14.47 70.30 35.56
C SER A 117 15.51 71.24 36.19
N LYS A 118 16.75 71.28 35.68
CA LYS A 118 17.79 72.22 36.13
C LYS A 118 17.49 73.69 35.80
N HIS A 119 16.61 73.95 34.83
CA HIS A 119 16.26 75.29 34.37
C HIS A 119 14.92 75.80 34.93
N VAL A 120 14.25 75.01 35.79
CA VAL A 120 13.02 75.45 36.46
C VAL A 120 13.39 76.25 37.70
N ASN A 121 13.09 77.55 37.68
CA ASN A 121 13.29 78.45 38.83
C ASN A 121 12.03 78.51 39.68
N PHE A 122 12.09 78.03 40.92
CA PHE A 122 10.96 77.98 41.85
C PHE A 122 10.81 79.23 42.73
N GLY A 123 11.64 80.27 42.54
CA GLY A 123 11.53 81.55 43.26
C GLY A 123 11.56 81.38 44.78
N GLU A 124 10.68 82.08 45.50
CA GLU A 124 10.57 82.03 46.98
C GLU A 124 10.06 80.68 47.54
N TYR A 125 9.71 79.72 46.69
CA TYR A 125 9.18 78.42 47.07
C TYR A 125 10.16 77.26 46.78
N GLU A 126 11.44 77.42 47.10
CA GLU A 126 12.49 76.38 46.94
C GLU A 126 12.10 75.03 47.58
N ALA A 127 11.40 75.06 48.73
CA ALA A 127 10.92 73.84 49.38
C ALA A 127 9.91 73.06 48.51
N ILE A 128 9.05 73.76 47.77
CA ILE A 128 8.12 73.15 46.80
C ILE A 128 8.89 72.64 45.58
N GLY A 129 9.90 73.39 45.14
CA GLY A 129 10.84 72.98 44.09
C GLY A 129 11.52 71.65 44.42
N HIS A 130 12.10 71.51 45.61
CA HIS A 130 12.76 70.29 46.07
C HIS A 130 11.82 69.08 46.16
N VAL A 131 10.57 69.28 46.57
CA VAL A 131 9.55 68.21 46.62
C VAL A 131 9.13 67.79 45.20
N LEU A 132 8.97 68.75 44.28
CA LEU A 132 8.63 68.48 42.88
C LEU A 132 9.80 67.84 42.11
N THR A 133 11.04 68.26 42.36
CA THR A 133 12.25 67.66 41.73
C THR A 133 12.69 66.37 42.40
N GLY A 134 12.39 66.14 43.69
CA GLY A 134 12.63 64.87 44.37
C GLY A 134 11.80 63.72 43.80
N ASN A 135 10.64 64.05 43.20
CA ASN A 135 9.77 63.10 42.50
C ASN A 135 10.28 62.73 41.10
N PHE A 136 11.40 63.29 40.64
CA PHE A 136 11.95 63.04 39.31
C PHE A 136 12.47 61.61 39.13
N HIS A 137 12.98 61.01 40.20
CA HIS A 137 13.36 59.59 40.21
C HIS A 137 12.12 58.70 40.03
N THR A 138 11.03 58.98 40.75
CA THR A 138 9.74 58.30 40.57
C THR A 138 9.19 58.47 39.16
N LEU A 139 9.25 59.69 38.61
CA LEU A 139 8.81 59.99 37.25
C LEU A 139 9.64 59.20 36.21
N THR A 140 10.95 59.11 36.42
CA THR A 140 11.86 58.30 35.61
C THR A 140 11.49 56.82 35.66
N MET A 141 11.24 56.27 36.85
CA MET A 141 10.76 54.89 37.01
C MET A 141 9.44 54.68 36.26
N ILE A 142 8.48 55.60 36.38
CA ILE A 142 7.20 55.52 35.66
C ILE A 142 7.43 55.41 34.14
N PHE A 143 8.27 56.26 33.55
CA PHE A 143 8.54 56.21 32.12
C PHE A 143 9.24 54.90 31.71
N VAL A 144 10.23 54.42 32.47
CA VAL A 144 10.97 53.19 32.13
C VAL A 144 10.06 51.94 32.18
N PHE A 145 9.16 51.86 33.17
CA PHE A 145 8.24 50.74 33.35
C PHE A 145 6.94 50.87 32.54
N LEU A 146 6.64 52.04 31.96
CA LEU A 146 5.42 52.26 31.18
C LEU A 146 5.28 51.27 29.99
N PRO A 147 6.31 51.00 29.17
CA PRO A 147 6.24 49.97 28.14
C PRO A 147 5.94 48.57 28.71
N THR A 148 6.52 48.23 29.87
CA THR A 148 6.25 46.96 30.56
C THR A 148 4.79 46.84 30.95
N VAL A 149 4.25 47.87 31.59
CA VAL A 149 2.85 47.91 32.04
C VAL A 149 1.92 47.79 30.85
N PHE A 150 2.20 48.54 29.77
CA PHE A 150 1.44 48.43 28.53
C PHE A 150 1.46 47.01 27.98
N MET A 151 2.63 46.36 27.90
CA MET A 151 2.73 44.99 27.40
C MET A 151 2.03 43.97 28.31
N ILE A 152 2.08 44.15 29.64
CA ILE A 152 1.32 43.29 30.57
C ILE A 152 -0.18 43.42 30.31
N LEU A 153 -0.70 44.65 30.19
CA LEU A 153 -2.12 44.89 29.90
C LEU A 153 -2.53 44.33 28.54
N PHE A 154 -1.68 44.51 27.52
CA PHE A 154 -1.90 43.95 26.18
C PHE A 154 -1.93 42.42 26.22
N THR A 155 -0.98 41.78 26.92
CA THR A 155 -0.92 40.32 27.05
C THR A 155 -2.11 39.78 27.84
N LEU A 156 -2.57 40.46 28.89
CA LEU A 156 -3.79 40.09 29.62
C LEU A 156 -5.03 40.18 28.72
N TRP A 157 -5.16 41.28 27.96
CA TRP A 157 -6.25 41.44 26.99
C TRP A 157 -6.21 40.36 25.90
N TYR A 158 -5.05 40.12 25.28
CA TYR A 158 -4.85 39.12 24.23
C TYR A 158 -5.06 37.69 24.75
N SER A 159 -4.56 37.36 25.94
CA SER A 159 -4.79 36.06 26.57
C SER A 159 -6.26 35.81 26.89
N GLY A 160 -7.03 36.85 27.23
CA GLY A 160 -8.49 36.76 27.35
C GLY A 160 -9.16 36.25 26.07
N HIS A 161 -8.70 36.70 24.90
CA HIS A 161 -9.16 36.17 23.61
C HIS A 161 -8.73 34.72 23.39
N ILE A 162 -7.49 34.34 23.73
CA ILE A 162 -7.02 32.95 23.61
C ILE A 162 -7.84 32.00 24.50
N VAL A 163 -8.10 32.39 25.77
CA VAL A 163 -8.87 31.57 26.72
C VAL A 163 -10.29 31.32 26.23
N ARG A 164 -10.91 32.32 25.59
CA ARG A 164 -12.23 32.20 24.99
C ARG A 164 -12.31 31.09 23.93
N TYR A 165 -11.27 30.95 23.11
CA TYR A 165 -11.19 29.97 22.02
C TYR A 165 -10.22 28.80 22.31
N ARG A 166 -9.91 28.57 23.60
CA ARG A 166 -8.85 27.63 24.02
C ARG A 166 -8.98 26.24 23.38
N GLU A 167 -10.20 25.70 23.31
CA GLU A 167 -10.44 24.34 22.84
C GLU A 167 -10.24 24.24 21.32
N GLU A 168 -10.70 25.24 20.57
CA GLU A 168 -10.51 25.33 19.13
C GLU A 168 -9.03 25.51 18.79
N ILE A 169 -8.33 26.40 19.50
CA ILE A 169 -6.90 26.64 19.32
C ILE A 169 -6.10 25.38 19.64
N LEU A 170 -6.37 24.70 20.76
CA LEU A 170 -5.66 23.46 21.11
C LEU A 170 -5.89 22.36 20.07
N LYS A 171 -7.14 22.18 19.62
CA LYS A 171 -7.46 21.23 18.55
C LYS A 171 -6.76 21.59 17.24
N TRP A 172 -6.72 22.88 16.88
CA TRP A 172 -6.04 23.38 15.70
C TRP A 172 -4.52 23.14 15.79
N VAL A 173 -3.86 23.56 16.87
CA VAL A 173 -2.40 23.38 17.06
C VAL A 173 -2.02 21.91 17.02
N GLN A 174 -2.80 21.03 17.64
CA GLN A 174 -2.52 19.59 17.63
C GLN A 174 -2.54 19.02 16.21
N LYS A 175 -3.57 19.35 15.43
CA LYS A 175 -3.76 18.88 14.05
C LYS A 175 -2.92 19.63 13.00
N TYR A 176 -2.40 20.80 13.34
CA TYR A 176 -1.68 21.65 12.41
C TYR A 176 -0.44 20.93 11.88
N GLU A 177 -0.31 20.91 10.56
CA GLU A 177 0.84 20.36 9.87
C GLU A 177 1.14 21.26 8.68
N TYR A 178 2.37 21.75 8.58
CA TYR A 178 2.75 22.67 7.52
C TYR A 178 2.76 21.98 6.16
N LYS A 179 1.94 22.47 5.22
CA LYS A 179 1.83 21.96 3.85
C LYS A 179 2.46 22.94 2.87
N ASN A 180 3.41 22.49 2.07
CA ASN A 180 4.05 23.26 1.01
C ASN A 180 4.59 22.35 -0.09
N HIS A 181 3.98 22.40 -1.28
CA HIS A 181 4.36 21.54 -2.41
C HIS A 181 5.85 21.60 -2.78
N LYS A 182 6.50 22.76 -2.63
CA LYS A 182 7.92 22.94 -2.99
C LYS A 182 8.84 22.28 -1.98
N LEU A 183 8.44 22.26 -0.71
CA LEU A 183 9.22 21.70 0.40
C LEU A 183 8.82 20.26 0.74
N GLN A 184 7.73 19.74 0.19
CA GLN A 184 7.23 18.40 0.50
C GLN A 184 8.31 17.32 0.33
N LYS A 185 9.02 17.29 -0.82
CA LYS A 185 10.09 16.33 -1.07
C LYS A 185 11.24 16.44 -0.06
N TRP A 186 11.54 17.67 0.38
CA TRP A 186 12.57 17.94 1.38
C TRP A 186 12.13 17.48 2.79
N PHE A 187 10.88 17.71 3.18
CA PHE A 187 10.37 17.16 4.44
C PHE A 187 10.28 15.63 4.40
N ASN A 188 9.87 15.06 3.28
CA ASN A 188 9.70 13.60 3.13
C ASN A 188 11.05 12.88 3.03
N SER A 189 12.16 13.57 2.75
CA SER A 189 13.49 12.94 2.70
C SER A 189 13.98 12.48 4.08
N GLN A 190 13.29 12.85 5.16
CA GLN A 190 13.55 12.33 6.51
C GLN A 190 13.13 10.85 6.65
N GLU A 191 12.15 10.42 5.88
CA GLU A 191 11.64 9.05 5.93
C GLU A 191 12.50 8.14 5.06
N GLU A 192 12.90 7.00 5.62
CA GLU A 192 13.56 5.97 4.84
C GLU A 192 12.54 5.26 3.94
N GLN A 193 12.82 5.24 2.64
CA GLN A 193 11.96 4.59 1.64
C GLN A 193 12.20 3.07 1.64
N ILE A 194 11.56 2.41 2.61
CA ILE A 194 11.69 0.96 2.83
C ILE A 194 10.61 0.19 2.06
N TYR A 195 9.36 0.61 2.21
CA TYR A 195 8.17 -0.05 1.68
C TYR A 195 7.68 0.57 0.38
N PRO A 196 6.92 -0.16 -0.47
CA PRO A 196 6.49 0.31 -1.79
C PRO A 196 5.38 1.38 -1.71
N ASP A 197 5.73 2.56 -1.20
CA ASP A 197 4.88 3.74 -1.16
C ASP A 197 4.55 4.23 -2.58
N VAL A 198 3.33 4.73 -2.78
CA VAL A 198 2.91 5.34 -4.06
C VAL A 198 2.24 6.68 -3.84
N GLU A 199 2.53 7.64 -4.72
CA GLU A 199 1.88 8.94 -4.78
C GLU A 199 0.73 8.87 -5.80
N ILE A 200 -0.50 9.18 -5.36
CA ILE A 200 -1.71 9.04 -6.18
C ILE A 200 -2.10 10.33 -6.93
N GLY A 201 -1.58 11.47 -6.48
CA GLY A 201 -1.83 12.76 -7.12
C GLY A 201 -1.79 13.94 -6.15
N PRO A 202 -1.77 15.19 -6.66
CA PRO A 202 -1.71 16.38 -5.83
C PRO A 202 -3.04 16.66 -5.12
N HIS A 203 -2.98 17.04 -3.85
CA HIS A 203 -4.13 17.54 -3.12
C HIS A 203 -4.67 18.83 -3.76
N ILE A 204 -5.99 19.01 -3.80
CA ILE A 204 -6.64 20.12 -4.52
C ILE A 204 -6.19 21.49 -4.00
N GLU A 205 -6.16 21.67 -2.68
CA GLU A 205 -5.83 22.95 -2.04
C GLU A 205 -4.33 23.25 -2.01
N HIS A 206 -3.55 22.44 -1.29
CA HIS A 206 -2.14 22.72 -1.02
C HIS A 206 -1.15 22.10 -2.03
N LYS A 207 -1.64 21.37 -3.03
CA LYS A 207 -0.87 20.76 -4.13
C LYS A 207 0.24 19.78 -3.73
N GLU A 208 0.34 19.39 -2.46
CA GLU A 208 1.24 18.31 -2.05
C GLU A 208 0.73 16.98 -2.60
N MET A 209 1.63 16.12 -3.05
CA MET A 209 1.30 14.77 -3.51
C MET A 209 0.75 13.95 -2.34
N VAL A 210 -0.46 13.42 -2.50
CA VAL A 210 -1.04 12.46 -1.57
C VAL A 210 -0.34 11.13 -1.77
N ARG A 211 0.15 10.53 -0.68
CA ARG A 211 0.89 9.28 -0.68
C ARG A 211 0.12 8.21 0.09
N ILE A 212 0.02 7.02 -0.48
CA ILE A 212 -0.39 5.80 0.21
C ILE A 212 0.87 5.06 0.64
N LYS A 213 1.00 4.78 1.94
CA LYS A 213 2.14 4.03 2.48
C LYS A 213 2.07 2.57 2.03
N GLY A 214 3.21 1.94 1.75
CA GLY A 214 3.28 0.58 1.20
C GLY A 214 2.55 -0.47 2.05
N LYS A 215 2.63 -0.35 3.39
CA LYS A 215 1.86 -1.21 4.30
C LYS A 215 0.35 -1.02 4.13
N ASP A 216 -0.12 0.21 3.94
CA ASP A 216 -1.54 0.52 3.80
C ASP A 216 -2.10 0.09 2.44
N ARG A 217 -1.24 -0.03 1.40
CA ARG A 217 -1.66 -0.55 0.10
C ARG A 217 -2.20 -1.98 0.17
N THR A 218 -1.78 -2.77 1.16
CA THR A 218 -2.28 -4.14 1.38
C THR A 218 -3.69 -4.20 1.98
N LEU A 219 -4.28 -3.05 2.32
CA LEU A 219 -5.70 -2.93 2.59
C LEU A 219 -6.55 -2.95 1.32
N ASN A 220 -5.88 -3.02 0.16
CA ASN A 220 -6.45 -3.00 -1.18
C ASN A 220 -7.07 -1.65 -1.54
N GLY A 221 -7.18 -1.37 -2.85
CA GLY A 221 -7.80 -0.19 -3.41
C GLY A 221 -9.00 -0.56 -4.28
N ILE A 222 -9.90 0.41 -4.48
CA ILE A 222 -10.92 0.33 -5.51
C ILE A 222 -10.97 1.68 -6.23
N ILE A 223 -10.89 1.66 -7.56
CA ILE A 223 -10.97 2.87 -8.39
C ILE A 223 -12.30 2.85 -9.14
N ILE A 224 -13.22 3.72 -8.74
CA ILE A 224 -14.56 3.81 -9.33
C ILE A 224 -14.68 5.09 -10.14
N GLY A 225 -15.21 4.97 -11.36
CA GLY A 225 -15.46 6.10 -12.24
C GLY A 225 -16.09 5.67 -13.56
N PRO A 226 -16.84 6.56 -14.23
CA PRO A 226 -17.45 6.24 -15.52
C PRO A 226 -16.41 5.99 -16.62
N ILE A 227 -16.86 5.47 -17.76
CA ILE A 227 -16.01 5.34 -18.95
C ILE A 227 -15.53 6.75 -19.36
N GLY A 228 -14.25 6.87 -19.73
CA GLY A 228 -13.64 8.14 -20.13
C GLY A 228 -13.24 9.07 -18.97
N SER A 229 -13.45 8.70 -17.71
CA SER A 229 -13.06 9.53 -16.55
C SER A 229 -11.55 9.54 -16.25
N GLY A 230 -10.75 8.86 -17.06
CA GLY A 230 -9.29 8.79 -16.89
C GLY A 230 -8.80 7.91 -15.74
N LYS A 231 -9.57 6.90 -15.30
CA LYS A 231 -9.17 5.93 -14.26
C LYS A 231 -7.78 5.33 -14.55
N THR A 232 -7.63 4.80 -15.75
CA THR A 232 -6.41 4.10 -16.20
C THR A 232 -5.25 5.08 -16.40
N SER A 233 -5.49 6.19 -17.10
CA SER A 233 -4.45 7.17 -17.44
C SER A 233 -3.96 7.99 -16.25
N SER A 234 -4.85 8.31 -15.31
CA SER A 234 -4.55 9.27 -14.24
C SER A 234 -4.16 8.60 -12.91
N LEU A 235 -4.57 7.34 -12.69
CA LEU A 235 -4.32 6.61 -11.44
C LEU A 235 -3.53 5.32 -11.66
N ILE A 236 -4.06 4.38 -12.47
CA ILE A 236 -3.47 3.03 -12.61
C ILE A 236 -2.07 3.10 -13.22
N ILE A 237 -1.91 3.76 -14.36
CA ILE A 237 -0.62 3.85 -15.06
C ILE A 237 0.44 4.56 -14.21
N PRO A 238 0.17 5.74 -13.60
CA PRO A 238 1.13 6.37 -12.68
C PRO A 238 1.48 5.52 -11.46
N MET A 239 0.54 4.72 -10.94
CA MET A 239 0.80 3.80 -9.84
C MET A 239 1.73 2.66 -10.28
N ILE A 240 1.43 2.01 -11.40
CA ILE A 240 2.27 0.94 -11.96
C ILE A 240 3.67 1.47 -12.30
N ASN A 241 3.78 2.69 -12.84
CA ASN A 241 5.08 3.29 -13.11
C ASN A 241 5.94 3.45 -11.84
N GLN A 242 5.32 3.79 -10.71
CA GLN A 242 6.00 3.82 -9.41
C GLN A 242 6.35 2.43 -8.90
N ASP A 243 5.46 1.45 -9.10
CA ASP A 243 5.75 0.05 -8.74
C ASP A 243 6.91 -0.54 -9.54
N LEU A 244 7.03 -0.19 -10.82
CA LEU A 244 8.18 -0.59 -11.63
C LEU A 244 9.49 0.02 -11.09
N HIS A 245 9.48 1.25 -10.56
CA HIS A 245 10.65 1.78 -9.84
C HIS A 245 10.98 0.93 -8.58
N TRP A 246 9.97 0.46 -7.85
CA TRP A 246 10.17 -0.45 -6.71
C TRP A 246 10.68 -1.84 -7.13
N MET A 247 10.22 -2.37 -8.28
CA MET A 247 10.77 -3.59 -8.87
C MET A 247 12.23 -3.43 -9.27
N VAL A 248 12.60 -2.30 -9.89
CA VAL A 248 14.01 -2.00 -10.21
C VAL A 248 14.86 -1.95 -8.95
N ARG A 249 14.35 -1.40 -7.84
CA ARG A 249 15.01 -1.45 -6.52
C ARG A 249 15.20 -2.90 -6.05
N PHE A 250 14.20 -3.75 -6.20
CA PHE A 250 14.31 -5.18 -5.86
C PHE A 250 15.41 -5.85 -6.69
N ILE A 251 15.35 -5.75 -8.02
CA ILE A 251 16.32 -6.35 -8.95
C ILE A 251 17.74 -5.91 -8.60
N ASN A 252 17.97 -4.61 -8.41
CA ASN A 252 19.30 -4.06 -8.13
C ASN A 252 19.84 -4.43 -6.73
N LYS A 253 18.96 -4.64 -5.75
CA LYS A 253 19.37 -4.97 -4.37
C LYS A 253 19.37 -6.46 -4.07
N PHE A 254 18.77 -7.28 -4.95
CA PHE A 254 18.50 -8.70 -4.69
C PHE A 254 19.75 -9.46 -4.26
N GLU A 255 20.84 -9.40 -5.02
CA GLU A 255 22.07 -10.15 -4.71
C GLU A 255 22.62 -9.80 -3.32
N THR A 256 22.63 -8.51 -2.97
CA THR A 256 23.12 -8.05 -1.66
C THR A 256 22.19 -8.41 -0.51
N ALA A 257 20.88 -8.42 -0.75
CA ALA A 257 19.88 -8.78 0.26
C ALA A 257 19.86 -10.29 0.50
N TYR A 258 19.93 -11.09 -0.56
CA TYR A 258 19.89 -12.55 -0.53
C TYR A 258 21.07 -13.17 0.21
N LYS A 259 22.25 -12.54 0.17
CA LYS A 259 23.44 -12.98 0.91
C LYS A 259 23.35 -12.75 2.42
N LYS A 260 22.33 -12.05 2.92
CA LYS A 260 22.16 -11.82 4.36
C LYS A 260 21.53 -13.05 5.02
N ASN A 261 21.99 -13.37 6.23
CA ASN A 261 21.44 -14.49 7.00
C ASN A 261 19.97 -14.29 7.39
N ASP A 262 19.49 -13.04 7.42
CA ASP A 262 18.12 -12.64 7.75
C ASP A 262 17.28 -12.33 6.49
N TYR A 263 17.65 -12.85 5.31
CA TYR A 263 16.93 -12.59 4.07
C TYR A 263 15.43 -12.92 4.18
N ASP A 264 15.09 -14.13 4.63
CA ASP A 264 13.71 -14.61 4.79
C ASP A 264 13.04 -14.05 6.06
N THR A 265 13.04 -12.72 6.18
CA THR A 265 12.36 -11.97 7.24
C THR A 265 11.45 -10.89 6.65
N GLU A 266 10.52 -10.40 7.46
CA GLU A 266 9.66 -9.28 7.09
C GLU A 266 10.48 -7.99 6.83
N GLU A 267 11.57 -7.81 7.58
CA GLU A 267 12.45 -6.64 7.57
C GLU A 267 13.36 -6.58 6.34
N VAL A 268 13.60 -7.71 5.66
CA VAL A 268 14.44 -7.77 4.46
C VAL A 268 13.60 -8.13 3.24
N LYS A 269 13.31 -9.42 3.01
CA LYS A 269 12.51 -9.89 1.86
C LYS A 269 11.14 -9.26 1.81
N GLY A 270 10.49 -9.14 2.96
CA GLY A 270 9.17 -8.54 3.10
C GLY A 270 9.08 -7.03 2.84
N THR A 271 10.18 -6.36 2.48
CA THR A 271 10.19 -4.93 2.11
C THR A 271 10.23 -4.68 0.60
N PHE A 272 10.47 -5.73 -0.19
CA PHE A 272 10.54 -5.61 -1.64
C PHE A 272 9.18 -5.73 -2.30
N LEU A 273 9.02 -5.06 -3.45
CA LEU A 273 7.95 -5.36 -4.40
C LEU A 273 8.61 -6.10 -5.56
N ASN A 274 8.31 -7.40 -5.70
CA ASN A 274 8.99 -8.27 -6.65
C ASN A 274 8.17 -8.55 -7.91
N GLY A 275 6.86 -8.23 -7.92
CA GLY A 275 6.05 -8.51 -9.09
C GLY A 275 4.76 -7.70 -9.23
N ILE A 276 4.27 -7.71 -10.46
CA ILE A 276 3.05 -7.04 -10.89
C ILE A 276 2.25 -8.02 -11.76
N THR A 277 0.95 -8.13 -11.50
CA THR A 277 0.00 -8.84 -12.37
C THR A 277 -1.05 -7.86 -12.85
N VAL A 278 -1.30 -7.82 -14.16
CA VAL A 278 -2.34 -7.00 -14.77
C VAL A 278 -3.28 -7.93 -15.50
N ILE A 279 -4.57 -7.86 -15.17
CA ILE A 279 -5.65 -8.56 -15.87
C ILE A 279 -6.59 -7.49 -16.42
N GLU A 280 -6.78 -7.48 -17.74
CA GLU A 280 -7.65 -6.51 -18.39
C GLU A 280 -8.28 -7.04 -19.69
N PRO A 281 -9.41 -6.47 -20.13
CA PRO A 281 -10.16 -7.00 -21.26
C PRO A 281 -9.72 -6.54 -22.66
N SER A 282 -8.95 -5.45 -22.78
CA SER A 282 -8.80 -4.70 -24.04
C SER A 282 -7.38 -4.67 -24.62
N ASN A 283 -6.40 -5.18 -23.89
CA ASN A 283 -4.97 -5.11 -24.17
C ASN A 283 -4.31 -3.71 -24.12
N ASP A 284 -5.08 -2.63 -23.97
CA ASP A 284 -4.55 -1.27 -23.94
C ASP A 284 -3.65 -1.01 -22.71
N LEU A 285 -4.08 -1.46 -21.53
CA LEU A 285 -3.31 -1.33 -20.30
C LEU A 285 -2.06 -2.23 -20.32
N CYS A 286 -2.18 -3.50 -20.71
CA CYS A 286 -1.09 -4.44 -20.84
C CYS A 286 -0.01 -3.91 -21.78
N GLN A 287 -0.38 -3.38 -22.95
CA GLN A 287 0.58 -2.78 -23.89
C GLN A 287 1.29 -1.56 -23.30
N LYS A 288 0.57 -0.69 -22.57
CA LYS A 288 1.17 0.47 -21.90
C LYS A 288 2.12 0.06 -20.78
N VAL A 289 1.74 -0.94 -19.99
CA VAL A 289 2.59 -1.49 -18.93
C VAL A 289 3.83 -2.14 -19.54
N PHE A 290 3.69 -2.91 -20.61
CA PHE A 290 4.83 -3.50 -21.31
C PHE A 290 5.83 -2.44 -21.81
N LYS A 291 5.34 -1.34 -22.38
CA LYS A 291 6.19 -0.19 -22.77
C LYS A 291 6.88 0.46 -21.57
N LEU A 292 6.20 0.58 -20.43
CA LEU A 292 6.82 1.08 -19.20
C LEU A 292 7.93 0.13 -18.73
N VAL A 293 7.71 -1.18 -18.73
CA VAL A 293 8.72 -2.20 -18.37
C VAL A 293 10.00 -2.01 -19.21
N GLN A 294 9.85 -1.84 -20.53
CA GLN A 294 10.95 -1.54 -21.43
C GLN A 294 11.65 -0.21 -21.09
N ALA A 295 10.88 0.84 -20.79
CA ALA A 295 11.42 2.14 -20.40
C ALA A 295 12.22 2.11 -19.08
N HIS A 296 11.82 1.25 -18.14
CA HIS A 296 12.54 0.98 -16.90
C HIS A 296 13.74 0.04 -17.08
N LYS A 297 13.97 -0.48 -18.29
CA LYS A 297 15.03 -1.45 -18.63
C LYS A 297 14.94 -2.74 -17.83
N ILE A 298 13.73 -3.13 -17.43
CA ILE A 298 13.49 -4.44 -16.84
C ILE A 298 13.55 -5.48 -17.99
N PRO A 299 14.25 -6.62 -17.81
CA PRO A 299 14.38 -7.61 -18.87
C PRO A 299 13.03 -8.13 -19.37
N GLU A 300 12.85 -8.20 -20.68
CA GLU A 300 11.63 -8.75 -21.30
C GLU A 300 11.40 -10.21 -20.90
N SER A 301 12.46 -10.96 -20.57
CA SER A 301 12.37 -12.32 -20.05
C SER A 301 11.62 -12.43 -18.72
N SER A 302 11.51 -11.35 -17.95
CA SER A 302 10.70 -11.31 -16.72
C SER A 302 9.21 -11.06 -16.99
N VAL A 303 8.82 -10.83 -18.25
CA VAL A 303 7.43 -10.61 -18.64
C VAL A 303 6.83 -11.91 -19.17
N TYR A 304 5.72 -12.30 -18.56
CA TYR A 304 4.83 -13.32 -19.09
C TYR A 304 3.57 -12.62 -19.62
N TYR A 305 3.40 -12.63 -20.94
CA TYR A 305 2.33 -11.92 -21.61
C TYR A 305 1.38 -12.93 -22.26
N ILE A 306 0.15 -12.97 -21.77
CA ILE A 306 -0.97 -13.71 -22.32
C ILE A 306 -1.84 -12.76 -23.14
N ASP A 307 -2.01 -13.08 -24.42
CA ASP A 307 -2.90 -12.39 -25.33
C ASP A 307 -3.55 -13.40 -26.29
N PRO A 308 -4.82 -13.79 -26.08
CA PRO A 308 -5.51 -14.74 -26.93
C PRO A 308 -5.48 -14.35 -28.41
N THR A 309 -5.41 -13.06 -28.74
CA THR A 309 -5.40 -12.57 -30.12
C THR A 309 -4.06 -12.76 -30.83
N ASN A 310 -2.95 -12.86 -30.07
CA ASN A 310 -1.61 -13.08 -30.58
C ASN A 310 -1.36 -14.59 -30.84
N PRO A 311 -1.11 -15.05 -32.09
CA PRO A 311 -0.83 -16.44 -32.40
C PRO A 311 0.35 -17.05 -31.64
N ASP A 312 1.35 -16.24 -31.31
CA ASP A 312 2.58 -16.66 -30.63
C ASP A 312 2.52 -16.43 -29.10
N THR A 313 1.31 -16.16 -28.56
CA THR A 313 1.14 -16.00 -27.12
C THR A 313 1.63 -17.24 -26.37
N LYS A 314 2.23 -17.01 -25.21
CA LYS A 314 2.59 -18.10 -24.31
C LYS A 314 1.32 -18.79 -23.78
N ASN A 315 1.44 -20.07 -23.43
CA ASN A 315 0.37 -20.82 -22.78
C ASN A 315 0.38 -20.63 -21.27
N ILE A 316 -0.74 -20.92 -20.60
CA ILE A 316 -0.80 -20.98 -19.14
C ILE A 316 -1.56 -22.21 -18.69
N ASN A 317 -0.90 -23.06 -17.89
CA ASN A 317 -1.51 -24.29 -17.40
C ASN A 317 -2.19 -24.05 -16.05
N ILE A 318 -3.50 -23.83 -16.10
CA ILE A 318 -4.37 -23.63 -14.93
C ILE A 318 -4.61 -24.90 -14.11
N LEU A 319 -4.15 -26.06 -14.58
CA LEU A 319 -4.19 -27.31 -13.82
C LEU A 319 -2.93 -27.52 -12.95
N ARG A 320 -1.94 -26.62 -12.97
CA ARG A 320 -0.78 -26.70 -12.06
C ARG A 320 -1.13 -26.30 -10.63
N GLY A 321 -0.42 -26.88 -9.66
CA GLY A 321 -0.63 -26.67 -8.22
C GLY A 321 -1.37 -27.82 -7.51
N PRO A 322 -1.72 -27.66 -6.22
CA PRO A 322 -2.37 -28.71 -5.44
C PRO A 322 -3.72 -29.16 -6.01
N VAL A 323 -3.97 -30.47 -6.00
CA VAL A 323 -5.14 -31.09 -6.66
C VAL A 323 -6.47 -30.55 -6.14
N ASP A 324 -6.59 -30.40 -4.82
CA ASP A 324 -7.81 -29.90 -4.17
C ASP A 324 -8.13 -28.45 -4.57
N LYS A 325 -7.10 -27.59 -4.65
CA LYS A 325 -7.24 -26.20 -5.05
C LYS A 325 -7.60 -26.07 -6.52
N VAL A 326 -6.92 -26.81 -7.38
CA VAL A 326 -7.21 -26.83 -8.83
C VAL A 326 -8.64 -27.30 -9.08
N ALA A 327 -9.05 -28.41 -8.48
CA ALA A 327 -10.40 -28.95 -8.62
C ALA A 327 -11.47 -27.93 -8.17
N GLU A 328 -11.17 -27.16 -7.11
CA GLU A 328 -12.06 -26.12 -6.61
C GLU A 328 -12.16 -24.91 -7.55
N VAL A 329 -11.04 -24.42 -8.11
CA VAL A 329 -11.06 -23.32 -9.10
C VAL A 329 -11.90 -23.70 -10.29
N PHE A 330 -11.66 -24.88 -10.87
CA PHE A 330 -12.43 -25.36 -12.02
C PHE A 330 -13.91 -25.48 -11.70
N ALA A 331 -14.26 -26.08 -10.56
CA ALA A 331 -15.63 -26.14 -10.09
C ALA A 331 -16.27 -24.75 -10.04
N MET A 332 -15.62 -23.76 -9.43
CA MET A 332 -16.15 -22.41 -9.29
C MET A 332 -16.33 -21.69 -10.62
N VAL A 333 -15.34 -21.77 -11.52
CA VAL A 333 -15.39 -21.09 -12.81
C VAL A 333 -16.48 -21.70 -13.69
N ILE A 334 -16.56 -23.02 -13.76
CA ILE A 334 -17.55 -23.71 -14.60
C ILE A 334 -18.96 -23.56 -14.02
N GLN A 335 -19.13 -23.62 -12.71
CA GLN A 335 -20.40 -23.35 -12.04
C GLN A 335 -20.91 -21.93 -12.35
N GLY A 336 -20.01 -20.95 -12.39
CA GLY A 336 -20.35 -19.57 -12.77
C GLY A 336 -20.77 -19.38 -14.24
N LEU A 337 -20.57 -20.38 -15.10
CA LEU A 337 -21.04 -20.41 -16.49
C LEU A 337 -22.30 -21.26 -16.67
N SER A 338 -22.63 -22.10 -15.70
CA SER A 338 -23.80 -22.97 -15.77
C SER A 338 -25.06 -22.14 -15.54
N GLU A 339 -25.97 -22.10 -16.52
CA GLU A 339 -27.30 -21.48 -16.40
C GLU A 339 -28.30 -22.38 -15.65
N SER A 340 -27.82 -23.44 -14.98
CA SER A 340 -28.69 -24.40 -14.29
C SER A 340 -29.39 -23.77 -13.10
N ASN A 341 -30.69 -23.54 -13.21
CA ASN A 341 -31.54 -23.09 -12.10
C ASN A 341 -31.80 -24.19 -11.04
N ASN A 342 -31.32 -25.41 -11.27
CA ASN A 342 -31.54 -26.54 -10.37
C ASN A 342 -30.26 -26.88 -9.60
N ALA A 343 -30.30 -26.67 -8.28
CA ALA A 343 -29.21 -26.90 -7.35
C ALA A 343 -28.71 -28.36 -7.34
N PHE A 344 -29.58 -29.34 -7.65
CA PHE A 344 -29.16 -30.74 -7.73
C PHE A 344 -28.17 -30.97 -8.87
N PHE A 345 -28.49 -30.49 -10.08
CA PHE A 345 -27.62 -30.62 -11.26
C PHE A 345 -26.33 -29.82 -11.08
N GLU A 346 -26.41 -28.64 -10.48
CA GLU A 346 -25.24 -27.82 -10.16
C GLU A 346 -24.27 -28.56 -9.23
N GLN A 347 -24.79 -29.18 -8.17
CA GLN A 347 -23.99 -29.98 -7.24
C GLN A 347 -23.44 -31.25 -7.88
N ALA A 348 -24.22 -31.93 -8.74
CA ALA A 348 -23.79 -33.13 -9.46
C ALA A 348 -22.63 -32.81 -10.43
N GLN A 349 -22.78 -31.77 -11.25
CA GLN A 349 -21.73 -31.28 -12.17
C GLN A 349 -20.46 -30.90 -11.41
N ARG A 350 -20.61 -30.18 -10.30
CA ARG A 350 -19.49 -29.79 -9.45
C ARG A 350 -18.75 -31.01 -8.89
N ASN A 351 -19.48 -31.97 -8.32
CA ASN A 351 -18.85 -33.18 -7.78
C ASN A 351 -18.14 -33.96 -8.90
N HIS A 352 -18.82 -34.22 -10.01
CA HIS A 352 -18.28 -34.95 -11.14
C HIS A 352 -16.99 -34.34 -11.68
N LEU A 353 -16.97 -33.01 -11.89
CA LEU A 353 -15.78 -32.28 -12.34
C LEU A 353 -14.61 -32.42 -11.37
N LYS A 354 -14.88 -32.28 -10.07
CA LYS A 354 -13.84 -32.46 -9.05
C LYS A 354 -13.27 -33.88 -9.12
N GLN A 355 -14.10 -34.92 -9.13
CA GLN A 355 -13.63 -36.31 -9.20
C GLN A 355 -12.79 -36.56 -10.46
N HIS A 356 -13.18 -36.00 -11.61
CA HIS A 356 -12.41 -36.12 -12.85
C HIS A 356 -11.05 -35.43 -12.76
N ILE A 357 -10.97 -34.24 -12.15
CA ILE A 357 -9.69 -33.55 -11.93
C ILE A 357 -8.80 -34.33 -10.95
N TYR A 358 -9.39 -34.89 -9.87
CA TYR A 358 -8.66 -35.75 -8.95
C TYR A 358 -8.08 -36.97 -9.65
N LEU A 359 -8.89 -37.70 -10.42
CA LEU A 359 -8.42 -38.84 -11.20
C LEU A 359 -7.33 -38.42 -12.20
N LEU A 360 -7.55 -37.32 -12.92
CA LEU A 360 -6.61 -36.78 -13.89
C LEU A 360 -5.23 -36.52 -13.26
N LYS A 361 -5.19 -35.92 -12.08
CA LYS A 361 -3.92 -35.58 -11.43
C LYS A 361 -3.29 -36.75 -10.66
N LEU A 362 -4.10 -37.66 -10.13
CA LEU A 362 -3.62 -38.72 -9.24
C LEU A 362 -3.27 -40.01 -9.99
N HIS A 363 -3.95 -40.36 -11.09
CA HIS A 363 -3.65 -41.61 -11.82
C HIS A 363 -2.21 -41.69 -12.35
N ASN A 364 -1.56 -40.54 -12.57
CA ASN A 364 -0.16 -40.42 -12.94
C ASN A 364 0.42 -39.09 -12.43
N PRO A 365 0.94 -39.04 -11.19
CA PRO A 365 1.41 -37.79 -10.56
C PRO A 365 2.60 -37.13 -11.26
N GLN A 366 3.34 -37.87 -12.09
CA GLN A 366 4.52 -37.36 -12.82
C GLN A 366 4.15 -36.68 -14.14
N LYS A 367 2.91 -36.85 -14.61
CA LYS A 367 2.44 -36.22 -15.84
C LYS A 367 2.02 -34.77 -15.56
N ASP A 368 2.60 -33.83 -16.29
CA ASP A 368 2.07 -32.46 -16.36
C ASP A 368 0.77 -32.49 -17.18
N VAL A 369 -0.36 -32.53 -16.47
CA VAL A 369 -1.69 -32.64 -17.09
C VAL A 369 -2.12 -31.30 -17.67
N THR A 370 -2.81 -31.36 -18.79
CA THR A 370 -3.28 -30.19 -19.54
C THR A 370 -4.79 -30.15 -19.64
N PHE A 371 -5.34 -29.02 -20.07
CA PHE A 371 -6.79 -28.90 -20.24
C PHE A 371 -7.30 -29.84 -21.35
N ASP A 372 -6.50 -30.12 -22.39
CA ASP A 372 -6.80 -31.15 -23.40
C ASP A 372 -7.01 -32.53 -22.73
N ASP A 373 -6.17 -32.92 -21.77
CA ASP A 373 -6.34 -34.21 -21.09
C ASP A 373 -7.68 -34.33 -20.36
N LEU A 374 -8.19 -33.22 -19.80
CA LEU A 374 -9.49 -33.18 -19.16
C LEU A 374 -10.62 -33.32 -20.18
N ILE A 375 -10.53 -32.63 -21.33
CA ILE A 375 -11.52 -32.77 -22.40
C ILE A 375 -11.55 -34.21 -22.92
N GLU A 376 -10.39 -34.81 -23.16
CA GLU A 376 -10.27 -36.20 -23.60
C GLU A 376 -10.86 -37.20 -22.59
N MET A 377 -10.94 -36.88 -21.30
CA MET A 377 -11.66 -37.69 -20.32
C MET A 377 -13.18 -37.63 -20.54
N TYR A 378 -13.73 -36.46 -20.86
CA TYR A 378 -15.16 -36.29 -21.08
C TYR A 378 -15.64 -36.83 -22.45
N ASP A 379 -14.73 -36.93 -23.41
CA ASP A 379 -15.00 -37.50 -24.74
C ASP A 379 -14.88 -39.03 -24.79
N ASP A 380 -14.12 -39.64 -23.86
CA ASP A 380 -13.79 -41.07 -23.91
C ASP A 380 -13.89 -41.75 -22.53
N VAL A 381 -15.03 -42.38 -22.26
CA VAL A 381 -15.29 -43.12 -21.01
C VAL A 381 -14.32 -44.29 -20.80
N GLU A 382 -13.85 -44.94 -21.86
CA GLU A 382 -12.88 -46.03 -21.76
C GLU A 382 -11.52 -45.53 -21.29
N ARG A 383 -11.19 -44.28 -21.63
CA ARG A 383 -9.99 -43.61 -21.10
C ARG A 383 -10.12 -43.38 -19.60
N VAL A 384 -11.26 -42.87 -19.14
CA VAL A 384 -11.54 -42.69 -17.71
C VAL A 384 -11.42 -44.02 -16.96
N HIS A 385 -12.00 -45.09 -17.50
CA HIS A 385 -11.90 -46.43 -16.92
C HIS A 385 -10.44 -46.93 -16.82
N ARG A 386 -9.62 -46.74 -17.87
CA ARG A 386 -8.19 -47.08 -17.83
C ARG A 386 -7.43 -46.27 -16.78
N MET A 387 -7.70 -44.97 -16.68
CA MET A 387 -7.09 -44.10 -15.68
C MET A 387 -7.48 -44.54 -14.27
N HIS A 388 -8.74 -44.92 -14.06
CA HIS A 388 -9.23 -45.46 -12.79
C HIS A 388 -8.53 -46.77 -12.40
N LYS A 389 -8.32 -47.68 -13.35
CA LYS A 389 -7.51 -48.90 -13.12
C LYS A 389 -6.07 -48.57 -12.68
N LEU A 390 -5.45 -47.55 -13.26
CA LEU A 390 -4.11 -47.09 -12.83
C LEU A 390 -4.15 -46.48 -11.42
N LEU A 391 -5.20 -45.73 -11.09
CA LEU A 391 -5.41 -45.19 -9.75
C LEU A 391 -5.55 -46.33 -8.72
N LYS A 392 -6.29 -47.40 -9.02
CA LYS A 392 -6.43 -48.58 -8.14
C LYS A 392 -5.08 -49.19 -7.75
N VAL A 393 -4.19 -49.36 -8.72
CA VAL A 393 -2.83 -49.86 -8.46
C VAL A 393 -2.07 -48.94 -7.50
N GLN A 394 -2.30 -47.63 -7.55
CA GLN A 394 -1.71 -46.70 -6.59
C GLN A 394 -2.36 -46.78 -5.21
N VAL A 395 -3.69 -46.93 -5.16
CA VAL A 395 -4.43 -47.11 -3.90
C VAL A 395 -3.95 -48.35 -3.16
N GLU A 396 -3.72 -49.46 -3.86
CA GLU A 396 -3.18 -50.70 -3.29
C GLU A 396 -1.77 -50.49 -2.72
N LYS A 397 -0.88 -49.83 -3.47
CA LYS A 397 0.47 -49.49 -2.98
C LYS A 397 0.44 -48.61 -1.73
N LEU A 398 -0.44 -47.60 -1.72
CA LEU A 398 -0.62 -46.72 -0.57
C LEU A 398 -1.23 -47.45 0.62
N TYR A 399 -2.14 -48.41 0.38
CA TYR A 399 -2.70 -49.25 1.41
C TYR A 399 -1.60 -50.07 2.11
N ASP A 400 -0.76 -50.76 1.35
CA ASP A 400 0.35 -51.56 1.90
C ASP A 400 1.31 -50.67 2.70
N PHE A 401 1.63 -49.48 2.19
CA PHE A 401 2.44 -48.50 2.89
C PHE A 401 1.79 -48.02 4.20
N VAL A 402 0.49 -47.75 4.21
CA VAL A 402 -0.25 -47.33 5.41
C VAL A 402 -0.32 -48.46 6.44
N GLN A 403 -0.52 -49.71 6.01
CA GLN A 403 -0.54 -50.87 6.89
C GLN A 403 0.83 -51.21 7.48
N SER A 404 1.93 -50.86 6.81
CA SER A 404 3.30 -51.04 7.34
C SER A 404 3.57 -50.26 8.63
N GLY A 405 2.70 -49.32 9.01
CA GLY A 405 2.86 -48.48 10.20
C GLY A 405 3.80 -47.28 10.01
N ALA A 406 4.53 -47.22 8.89
CA ALA A 406 5.48 -46.14 8.59
C ALA A 406 4.82 -44.83 8.11
N ALA A 407 3.53 -44.85 7.75
CA ALA A 407 2.84 -43.69 7.22
C ALA A 407 2.52 -42.64 8.30
N SER A 408 2.81 -41.38 7.99
CA SER A 408 2.40 -40.21 8.78
C SER A 408 0.87 -40.05 8.81
N ARG A 409 0.37 -39.22 9.74
CA ARG A 409 -1.07 -38.92 9.83
C ARG A 409 -1.62 -38.35 8.51
N ASP A 410 -0.85 -37.49 7.85
CA ASP A 410 -1.31 -36.83 6.63
C ASP A 410 -1.33 -37.80 5.44
N GLN A 411 -0.35 -38.70 5.34
CA GLN A 411 -0.36 -39.80 4.34
C GLN A 411 -1.53 -40.76 4.55
N LYS A 412 -1.93 -41.03 5.80
CA LYS A 412 -3.14 -41.81 6.10
C LYS A 412 -4.41 -41.11 5.64
N ASN A 413 -4.47 -39.78 5.76
CA ASN A 413 -5.60 -38.99 5.27
C ASN A 413 -5.63 -38.94 3.74
N GLU A 414 -4.47 -38.76 3.10
CA GLU A 414 -4.33 -38.81 1.64
C GLU A 414 -4.82 -40.15 1.09
N TYR A 415 -4.40 -41.28 1.68
CA TYR A 415 -4.91 -42.59 1.31
C TYR A 415 -6.43 -42.68 1.38
N LYS A 416 -7.07 -42.17 2.45
CA LYS A 416 -8.54 -42.16 2.58
C LYS A 416 -9.22 -41.34 1.47
N ILE A 417 -8.63 -40.20 1.10
CA ILE A 417 -9.16 -39.35 0.01
C ILE A 417 -9.09 -40.10 -1.31
N ILE A 418 -7.92 -40.67 -1.65
CA ILE A 418 -7.70 -41.41 -2.90
C ILE A 418 -8.60 -42.64 -2.96
N LYS A 419 -8.76 -43.37 -1.84
CA LYS A 419 -9.70 -44.48 -1.73
C LYS A 419 -11.15 -44.05 -1.99
N GLY A 420 -11.58 -42.91 -1.44
CA GLY A 420 -12.91 -42.38 -1.70
C GLY A 420 -13.15 -42.04 -3.18
N ILE A 421 -12.11 -41.57 -3.88
CA ILE A 421 -12.16 -41.32 -5.34
C ILE A 421 -12.29 -42.65 -6.09
N ASP A 422 -11.50 -43.65 -5.72
CA ASP A 422 -11.57 -45.00 -6.28
C ASP A 422 -12.97 -45.63 -6.13
N GLU A 423 -13.53 -45.61 -4.91
CA GLU A 423 -14.88 -46.11 -4.61
C GLU A 423 -15.97 -45.34 -5.39
N TRP A 424 -15.77 -44.04 -5.64
CA TRP A 424 -16.70 -43.25 -6.44
C TRP A 424 -16.68 -43.68 -7.90
N PHE A 425 -15.51 -43.81 -8.53
CA PHE A 425 -15.40 -44.25 -9.93
C PHE A 425 -15.87 -45.69 -10.12
N ASP A 426 -15.69 -46.56 -9.13
CA ASP A 426 -16.28 -47.92 -9.15
C ASP A 426 -17.79 -47.90 -9.26
N ASN A 427 -18.45 -46.89 -8.68
CA ASN A 427 -19.90 -46.76 -8.72
C ASN A 427 -20.42 -46.02 -9.96
N THR A 428 -19.63 -45.09 -10.47
CA THR A 428 -20.01 -44.21 -11.59
C THR A 428 -19.72 -44.82 -12.96
N ILE A 429 -18.55 -45.43 -13.16
CA ILE A 429 -18.16 -46.00 -14.45
C ILE A 429 -18.43 -47.50 -14.43
N ARG A 430 -19.50 -47.92 -15.12
CA ARG A 430 -19.97 -49.31 -15.09
C ARG A 430 -19.94 -49.96 -16.46
N GLU A 431 -19.75 -51.28 -16.48
CA GLU A 431 -19.92 -52.07 -17.69
C GLU A 431 -21.38 -52.01 -18.16
N LYS A 432 -21.57 -51.84 -19.46
CA LYS A 432 -22.87 -51.86 -20.11
C LYS A 432 -23.23 -53.31 -20.39
N MET A 433 -24.35 -53.77 -19.85
CA MET A 433 -24.85 -55.12 -20.14
C MET A 433 -25.67 -55.11 -21.43
N ASP A 434 -25.61 -56.19 -22.20
CA ASP A 434 -26.47 -56.44 -23.33
C ASP A 434 -27.85 -56.97 -22.89
N ASN A 435 -28.73 -57.22 -23.85
CA ASN A 435 -30.09 -57.71 -23.58
C ASN A 435 -30.13 -59.11 -22.95
N GLN A 436 -29.01 -59.83 -22.93
CA GLN A 436 -28.87 -61.18 -22.39
C GLN A 436 -28.21 -61.16 -21.01
N GLY A 437 -27.81 -59.98 -20.52
CA GLY A 437 -27.15 -59.80 -19.23
C GLY A 437 -25.63 -59.99 -19.28
N GLU A 438 -25.05 -60.14 -20.47
CA GLU A 438 -23.60 -60.27 -20.67
C GLU A 438 -22.96 -58.89 -20.94
N PRO A 439 -21.67 -58.68 -20.62
CA PRO A 439 -20.99 -57.42 -20.92
C PRO A 439 -21.02 -57.12 -22.42
N ALA A 440 -21.68 -56.02 -22.79
CA ALA A 440 -21.72 -55.56 -24.17
C ALA A 440 -20.30 -55.19 -24.62
N THR A 441 -19.92 -55.59 -25.83
CA THR A 441 -18.59 -55.30 -26.40
C THR A 441 -18.70 -54.39 -27.62
N TYR A 442 -17.69 -53.54 -27.84
CA TYR A 442 -17.65 -52.71 -29.04
C TYR A 442 -17.54 -53.58 -30.30
N LYS A 443 -18.45 -53.39 -31.24
CA LYS A 443 -18.46 -54.14 -32.52
C LYS A 443 -17.50 -53.56 -33.56
N THR A 444 -17.21 -52.25 -33.47
CA THR A 444 -16.40 -51.48 -34.43
C THR A 444 -15.57 -50.41 -33.69
N GLY A 445 -14.60 -49.80 -34.38
CA GLY A 445 -13.80 -48.68 -33.85
C GLY A 445 -12.58 -49.09 -33.01
N LYS A 446 -11.99 -48.12 -32.32
CA LYS A 446 -10.73 -48.23 -31.54
C LYS A 446 -10.78 -49.31 -30.45
N TYR A 447 -11.96 -49.57 -29.88
CA TYR A 447 -12.16 -50.48 -28.74
C TYR A 447 -12.79 -51.81 -29.13
N ARG A 448 -12.80 -52.18 -30.42
CA ARG A 448 -13.44 -53.40 -30.91
C ARG A 448 -13.04 -54.63 -30.08
N GLY A 449 -14.04 -55.37 -29.61
CA GLY A 449 -13.87 -56.58 -28.79
C GLY A 449 -13.64 -56.33 -27.30
N GLN A 450 -13.54 -55.07 -26.87
CA GLN A 450 -13.44 -54.72 -25.45
C GLN A 450 -14.83 -54.47 -24.84
N PRO A 451 -15.02 -54.71 -23.53
CA PRO A 451 -16.24 -54.34 -22.81
C PRO A 451 -16.54 -52.86 -22.95
N MET A 452 -17.82 -52.53 -23.13
CA MET A 452 -18.32 -51.17 -23.17
C MET A 452 -18.60 -50.67 -21.77
N HIS A 453 -18.11 -49.49 -21.42
CA HIS A 453 -18.45 -48.80 -20.20
C HIS A 453 -19.39 -47.62 -20.48
N TYR A 454 -20.13 -47.20 -19.46
CA TYR A 454 -20.89 -45.97 -19.48
C TYR A 454 -20.76 -45.25 -18.13
N ASP A 455 -20.93 -43.93 -18.19
CA ASP A 455 -20.95 -43.05 -17.04
C ASP A 455 -22.39 -42.92 -16.54
N ARG A 456 -22.67 -43.43 -15.33
CA ARG A 456 -24.02 -43.39 -14.75
C ARG A 456 -24.51 -41.97 -14.47
N GLU A 457 -23.58 -41.02 -14.28
CA GLU A 457 -23.90 -39.63 -13.98
C GLU A 457 -24.00 -38.77 -15.25
N GLU A 458 -23.79 -39.35 -16.44
CA GLU A 458 -23.73 -38.67 -17.73
C GLU A 458 -24.94 -37.75 -17.96
N GLU A 459 -26.14 -38.20 -17.60
CA GLU A 459 -27.37 -37.42 -17.76
C GLU A 459 -27.41 -36.15 -16.90
N TYR A 460 -26.81 -36.19 -15.70
CA TYR A 460 -26.75 -35.07 -14.77
C TYR A 460 -25.64 -34.07 -15.11
N VAL A 461 -24.69 -34.47 -15.98
CA VAL A 461 -23.51 -33.66 -16.33
C VAL A 461 -23.46 -33.22 -17.80
N LYS A 462 -24.55 -33.37 -18.56
CA LYS A 462 -24.66 -32.88 -19.95
C LYS A 462 -24.30 -31.39 -20.09
N GLY A 463 -24.77 -30.55 -19.17
CA GLY A 463 -24.46 -29.11 -19.18
C GLY A 463 -22.97 -28.83 -19.02
N LEU A 464 -22.32 -29.52 -18.07
CA LEU A 464 -20.87 -29.44 -17.87
C LEU A 464 -20.10 -29.86 -19.13
N ARG A 465 -20.49 -30.97 -19.76
CA ARG A 465 -19.84 -31.45 -21.01
C ARG A 465 -19.96 -30.43 -22.13
N ASN A 466 -21.11 -29.78 -22.28
CA ASN A 466 -21.29 -28.73 -23.28
C ASN A 466 -20.37 -27.53 -23.02
N ILE A 467 -20.31 -27.03 -21.77
CA ILE A 467 -19.42 -25.90 -21.42
C ILE A 467 -17.95 -26.24 -21.72
N LEU A 468 -17.50 -27.44 -21.33
CA LEU A 468 -16.13 -27.89 -21.60
C LEU A 468 -15.85 -27.99 -23.10
N LYS A 469 -16.80 -28.50 -23.88
CA LYS A 469 -16.70 -28.59 -25.34
C LYS A 469 -16.68 -27.22 -26.00
N ASP A 470 -17.49 -26.28 -25.53
CA ASP A 470 -17.53 -24.91 -26.04
C ASP A 470 -16.17 -24.22 -25.83
N LEU A 471 -15.59 -24.34 -24.62
CA LEU A 471 -14.23 -23.87 -24.33
C LEU A 471 -13.19 -24.54 -25.23
N ALA A 472 -13.29 -25.86 -25.43
CA ALA A 472 -12.36 -26.62 -26.25
C ALA A 472 -12.49 -26.33 -27.75
N SER A 473 -13.64 -25.84 -28.21
CA SER A 473 -13.88 -25.50 -29.61
C SER A 473 -13.38 -24.10 -29.99
N ASN A 474 -13.16 -23.22 -29.00
CA ASN A 474 -12.72 -21.85 -29.26
C ASN A 474 -11.19 -21.78 -29.47
N VAL A 475 -10.77 -21.35 -30.66
CA VAL A 475 -9.36 -21.28 -31.06
C VAL A 475 -8.53 -20.36 -30.15
N LEU A 476 -9.09 -19.24 -29.68
CA LEU A 476 -8.37 -18.27 -28.84
C LEU A 476 -8.19 -18.80 -27.41
N ILE A 477 -9.19 -19.49 -26.86
CA ILE A 477 -9.04 -20.19 -25.57
C ILE A 477 -8.04 -21.34 -25.68
N ARG A 478 -8.14 -22.15 -26.75
CA ARG A 478 -7.15 -23.21 -27.04
C ARG A 478 -5.73 -22.67 -27.06
N ARG A 479 -5.54 -21.52 -27.72
CA ARG A 479 -4.23 -20.87 -27.83
C ARG A 479 -3.58 -20.56 -26.49
N VAL A 480 -4.38 -20.28 -25.45
CA VAL A 480 -3.87 -19.91 -24.13
C VAL A 480 -3.82 -21.10 -23.17
N LEU A 481 -4.91 -21.87 -23.02
CA LEU A 481 -5.08 -22.83 -21.92
C LEU A 481 -4.68 -24.28 -22.23
N PHE A 482 -4.48 -24.63 -23.50
CA PHE A 482 -4.36 -26.04 -23.91
C PHE A 482 -2.92 -26.49 -24.22
N GLY A 483 -2.00 -25.56 -24.47
CA GLY A 483 -0.59 -25.89 -24.71
C GLY A 483 0.23 -26.11 -23.43
N LYS A 484 1.48 -26.56 -23.61
CA LYS A 484 2.45 -26.66 -22.51
C LYS A 484 2.83 -25.27 -22.02
N SER A 485 2.82 -25.07 -20.71
CA SER A 485 3.12 -23.80 -20.06
C SER A 485 4.46 -23.88 -19.35
N ASP A 486 5.30 -22.86 -19.50
CA ASP A 486 6.49 -22.71 -18.64
C ASP A 486 6.20 -21.84 -17.40
N PHE A 487 4.99 -21.26 -17.32
CA PHE A 487 4.55 -20.48 -16.18
C PHE A 487 4.08 -21.34 -15.02
N ASP A 488 4.44 -20.91 -13.82
CA ASP A 488 3.94 -21.42 -12.56
C ASP A 488 3.65 -20.24 -11.62
N PHE A 489 2.45 -20.23 -11.04
CA PHE A 489 1.98 -19.13 -10.20
C PHE A 489 2.76 -19.00 -8.88
N ASP A 490 3.16 -20.13 -8.28
CA ASP A 490 3.93 -20.14 -7.03
C ASP A 490 5.34 -19.61 -7.30
N VAL A 491 5.96 -20.06 -8.38
CA VAL A 491 7.28 -19.57 -8.82
C VAL A 491 7.24 -18.08 -9.14
N HIS A 492 6.21 -17.62 -9.86
CA HIS A 492 6.04 -16.20 -10.20
C HIS A 492 5.95 -15.29 -8.97
N LEU A 493 5.18 -15.69 -7.95
CA LEU A 493 4.99 -14.91 -6.72
C LEU A 493 6.23 -14.92 -5.81
N GLU A 494 7.03 -15.99 -5.86
CA GLU A 494 8.26 -16.13 -5.06
C GLU A 494 9.45 -15.43 -5.72
N GLN A 495 9.72 -15.72 -6.99
CA GLN A 495 10.87 -15.17 -7.73
C GLN A 495 10.63 -13.75 -8.24
N GLY A 496 9.36 -13.36 -8.41
CA GLY A 496 8.98 -12.08 -8.99
C GLY A 496 8.90 -12.10 -10.51
N GLY A 497 8.40 -11.01 -11.08
CA GLY A 497 8.17 -10.86 -12.52
C GLY A 497 6.87 -10.12 -12.82
N ILE A 498 6.58 -9.95 -14.10
CA ILE A 498 5.39 -9.24 -14.57
C ILE A 498 4.50 -10.20 -15.35
N LEU A 499 3.28 -10.41 -14.88
CA LEU A 499 2.24 -11.17 -15.60
C LEU A 499 1.25 -10.19 -16.23
N LEU A 500 1.21 -10.12 -17.55
CA LEU A 500 0.25 -9.32 -18.31
C LEU A 500 -0.77 -10.26 -18.95
N VAL A 501 -2.06 -10.04 -18.70
CA VAL A 501 -3.14 -10.86 -19.21
C VAL A 501 -4.18 -9.98 -19.87
N ASN A 502 -4.17 -9.99 -21.20
CA ASN A 502 -5.30 -9.56 -22.00
C ASN A 502 -6.31 -10.71 -22.07
N THR A 503 -7.57 -10.47 -21.68
CA THR A 503 -8.62 -11.47 -21.82
C THR A 503 -9.39 -11.37 -23.14
N ALA A 504 -9.06 -10.39 -24.00
CA ALA A 504 -9.59 -10.24 -25.36
C ALA A 504 -11.13 -10.21 -25.43
N LYS A 505 -11.76 -9.32 -24.64
CA LYS A 505 -13.22 -9.25 -24.50
C LYS A 505 -13.95 -9.01 -25.82
N GLY A 506 -13.34 -8.28 -26.76
CA GLY A 506 -13.92 -8.03 -28.08
C GLY A 506 -14.10 -9.30 -28.91
N GLU A 507 -13.15 -10.22 -28.82
CA GLU A 507 -13.09 -11.44 -29.62
C GLU A 507 -13.68 -12.67 -28.91
N LEU A 508 -13.54 -12.73 -27.58
CA LEU A 508 -13.97 -13.86 -26.75
C LEU A 508 -15.35 -13.69 -26.11
N ALA A 509 -15.93 -12.49 -26.13
CA ALA A 509 -17.19 -12.19 -25.45
C ALA A 509 -17.21 -12.74 -24.01
N ASP A 510 -18.18 -13.57 -23.64
CA ASP A 510 -18.28 -14.12 -22.27
C ASP A 510 -17.12 -15.05 -21.89
N LEU A 511 -16.43 -15.67 -22.86
CA LEU A 511 -15.27 -16.52 -22.59
C LEU A 511 -14.05 -15.71 -22.09
N SER A 512 -14.02 -14.39 -22.34
CA SER A 512 -13.03 -13.48 -21.74
C SER A 512 -13.14 -13.51 -20.20
N ASN A 513 -14.36 -13.52 -19.68
CA ASN A 513 -14.61 -13.54 -18.24
C ASN A 513 -14.14 -14.87 -17.63
N VAL A 514 -14.28 -15.97 -18.36
CA VAL A 514 -13.79 -17.30 -17.96
C VAL A 514 -12.28 -17.30 -17.80
N LEU A 515 -11.56 -16.79 -18.79
CA LEU A 515 -10.11 -16.70 -18.75
C LEU A 515 -9.65 -15.84 -17.58
N GLY A 516 -10.22 -14.64 -17.41
CA GLY A 516 -9.89 -13.75 -16.29
C GLY A 516 -10.16 -14.39 -14.92
N LYS A 517 -11.30 -15.09 -14.76
CA LYS A 517 -11.63 -15.83 -13.52
C LYS A 517 -10.62 -16.93 -13.23
N PHE A 518 -10.22 -17.72 -14.22
CA PHE A 518 -9.22 -18.77 -14.04
C PHE A 518 -7.89 -18.19 -13.55
N ILE A 519 -7.39 -17.13 -14.19
CA ILE A 519 -6.14 -16.48 -13.78
C ILE A 519 -6.25 -15.91 -12.37
N LEU A 520 -7.30 -15.14 -12.08
CA LEU A 520 -7.48 -14.47 -10.80
C LEU A 520 -7.60 -15.46 -9.63
N LEU A 521 -8.35 -16.55 -9.81
CA LEU A 521 -8.50 -17.58 -8.78
C LEU A 521 -7.23 -18.44 -8.61
N SER A 522 -6.50 -18.69 -9.70
CA SER A 522 -5.22 -19.39 -9.64
C SER A 522 -4.18 -18.54 -8.90
N MET A 523 -4.13 -17.23 -9.17
CA MET A 523 -3.34 -16.25 -8.42
C MET A 523 -3.74 -16.23 -6.94
N GLN A 524 -5.03 -16.10 -6.62
CA GLN A 524 -5.53 -16.12 -5.24
C GLN A 524 -5.04 -17.36 -4.48
N ASN A 525 -5.17 -18.54 -5.07
CA ASN A 525 -4.75 -19.77 -4.44
C ASN A 525 -3.24 -19.86 -4.25
N ALA A 526 -2.44 -19.35 -5.20
CA ALA A 526 -1.00 -19.28 -5.07
C ALA A 526 -0.58 -18.31 -3.96
N VAL A 527 -1.23 -17.15 -3.87
CA VAL A 527 -1.01 -16.17 -2.80
C VAL A 527 -1.21 -16.77 -1.42
N PHE A 528 -2.26 -17.57 -1.22
CA PHE A 528 -2.55 -18.19 0.07
C PHE A 528 -1.58 -19.31 0.48
N ARG A 529 -0.73 -19.79 -0.44
CA ARG A 529 0.34 -20.75 -0.15
C ARG A 529 1.66 -20.10 0.25
N ARG A 530 1.80 -18.79 0.02
CA ARG A 530 3.02 -18.04 0.37
C ARG A 530 3.22 -17.98 1.88
N GLU A 531 4.43 -17.72 2.31
CA GLU A 531 4.72 -17.52 3.72
C GLU A 531 4.17 -16.17 4.22
N PRO A 532 3.30 -16.15 5.26
CA PRO A 532 2.77 -14.89 5.80
C PRO A 532 3.87 -13.97 6.36
N ASN A 533 3.72 -12.67 6.15
CA ASN A 533 4.55 -11.54 6.59
C ASN A 533 5.98 -11.51 6.00
N VAL A 534 6.56 -12.65 5.65
CA VAL A 534 7.90 -12.76 5.07
C VAL A 534 7.91 -12.47 3.57
N SER A 535 6.89 -12.91 2.85
CA SER A 535 6.82 -12.82 1.40
C SER A 535 6.89 -11.36 0.86
N PRO A 536 7.53 -11.12 -0.30
CA PRO A 536 7.58 -9.78 -0.89
C PRO A 536 6.19 -9.28 -1.34
N TYR A 537 6.07 -7.97 -1.52
CA TYR A 537 4.88 -7.36 -2.06
C TYR A 537 4.67 -7.74 -3.54
N HIS A 538 3.42 -8.04 -3.88
CA HIS A 538 3.00 -8.29 -5.26
C HIS A 538 1.74 -7.49 -5.55
N HIS A 539 1.73 -6.73 -6.64
CA HIS A 539 0.58 -5.89 -7.00
C HIS A 539 -0.25 -6.56 -8.08
N ILE A 540 -1.51 -6.88 -7.79
CA ILE A 540 -2.49 -7.39 -8.75
C ILE A 540 -3.46 -6.27 -9.08
N ILE A 541 -3.48 -5.89 -10.36
CA ILE A 541 -4.40 -4.91 -10.93
C ILE A 541 -5.42 -5.67 -11.75
N VAL A 542 -6.70 -5.44 -11.48
CA VAL A 542 -7.78 -6.04 -12.25
C VAL A 542 -8.65 -4.93 -12.83
N ASP A 543 -8.47 -4.63 -14.12
CA ASP A 543 -9.35 -3.69 -14.82
C ASP A 543 -10.70 -4.36 -15.10
N GLU A 544 -11.79 -3.60 -15.06
CA GLU A 544 -13.17 -4.14 -15.17
C GLU A 544 -13.45 -5.31 -14.18
N PHE A 545 -12.95 -5.19 -12.95
CA PHE A 545 -13.07 -6.18 -11.88
C PHE A 545 -14.44 -6.89 -11.72
N PRO A 546 -15.62 -6.20 -11.84
CA PRO A 546 -16.92 -6.86 -11.73
C PRO A 546 -17.13 -8.04 -12.68
N ASP A 547 -16.46 -8.07 -13.84
CA ASP A 547 -16.58 -9.15 -14.82
C ASP A 547 -15.89 -10.45 -14.37
N PHE A 548 -14.91 -10.34 -13.47
CA PHE A 548 -14.05 -11.45 -13.05
C PHE A 548 -14.36 -11.98 -11.64
N ILE A 549 -15.22 -11.30 -10.88
CA ILE A 549 -15.49 -11.69 -9.50
C ILE A 549 -16.35 -12.96 -9.41
N VAL A 550 -16.05 -13.81 -8.42
CA VAL A 550 -16.88 -14.95 -8.00
C VAL A 550 -17.23 -14.82 -6.52
N ARG A 551 -18.31 -15.46 -6.05
CA ARG A 551 -18.81 -15.30 -4.66
C ARG A 551 -17.73 -15.48 -3.57
N PRO A 552 -16.80 -16.45 -3.66
CA PRO A 552 -15.75 -16.64 -2.64
C PRO A 552 -14.64 -15.59 -2.67
N PHE A 553 -14.58 -14.73 -3.71
CA PHE A 553 -13.55 -13.71 -3.84
C PHE A 553 -13.48 -12.77 -2.64
N LYS A 554 -14.59 -12.56 -1.90
CA LYS A 554 -14.62 -11.73 -0.68
C LYS A 554 -13.54 -12.11 0.35
N GLU A 555 -13.12 -13.37 0.37
CA GLU A 555 -12.09 -13.86 1.30
C GLU A 555 -10.69 -13.40 0.90
N PHE A 556 -10.49 -13.10 -0.40
CA PHE A 556 -9.20 -12.70 -0.92
C PHE A 556 -8.71 -11.35 -0.36
N PRO A 557 -9.42 -10.21 -0.54
CA PRO A 557 -8.99 -8.93 0.02
C PRO A 557 -8.97 -8.95 1.55
N ALA A 558 -9.79 -9.78 2.20
CA ALA A 558 -9.80 -9.89 3.66
C ALA A 558 -8.55 -10.57 4.23
N GLN A 559 -7.92 -11.48 3.46
CA GLN A 559 -6.79 -12.29 3.92
C GLN A 559 -5.47 -11.96 3.21
N SER A 560 -5.49 -11.24 2.08
CA SER A 560 -4.32 -10.92 1.24
C SER A 560 -3.25 -10.12 1.98
N ARG A 561 -3.64 -9.34 2.99
CA ARG A 561 -2.76 -8.44 3.75
C ARG A 561 -1.52 -9.12 4.33
N LYS A 562 -1.70 -10.25 5.02
CA LYS A 562 -0.57 -11.00 5.62
C LYS A 562 0.34 -11.61 4.56
N TYR A 563 -0.12 -11.76 3.31
CA TYR A 563 0.70 -12.23 2.20
C TYR A 563 1.29 -11.08 1.37
N LYS A 564 1.16 -9.83 1.85
CA LYS A 564 1.70 -8.61 1.21
C LYS A 564 1.22 -8.40 -0.23
N VAL A 565 0.04 -8.90 -0.55
CA VAL A 565 -0.58 -8.65 -1.86
C VAL A 565 -1.39 -7.37 -1.82
N ILE A 566 -1.20 -6.56 -2.85
CA ILE A 566 -1.93 -5.32 -3.10
C ILE A 566 -2.93 -5.65 -4.21
N LEU A 567 -4.23 -5.50 -3.95
CA LEU A 567 -5.27 -5.59 -4.99
C LEU A 567 -5.75 -4.18 -5.31
N THR A 568 -5.81 -3.80 -6.58
CA THR A 568 -6.31 -2.49 -7.04
C THR A 568 -7.37 -2.63 -8.12
#